data_AF-A0A9P6A4I4-F1
#
_entry.id   AF-A0A9P6A4I4-F1
#
_cell.length_a   1.000
_cell.length_b   1.000
_cell.length_c   1.000
_cell.angle_alpha   90.00
_cell.angle_beta   90.00
_cell.angle_gamma   90.00
#
_symmetry.space_group_name_H-M   'P 1'
#
loop_
_entity.id
_entity.type
_entity.pdbx_description
1 polymer ?
#
loop_
_entity_poly.entity_id
_entity_poly.type
_entity_poly.pdbx_seq_one_letter_code
_entity_poly.pdbx_strand_id
1 'polypeptide(L)'
;MSIAKPVAKAGVVEHAGPDVAAVLTSLKAESNSVLPQIKALIDSNNGSIDNIELLFHHLVDTFETTTALLTNQKGTVFTPQSGPTKVEATAIIVSIVTDIVTTLKKFPVEGRILLLTILSVLNLVMKDFLLSMEEILDDTLVLLMGL
;
A
#
# COMPACT_ATOMS: atom_id res chain seq x y z
N MET A 1 -20.06 48.88 -28.03
CA MET A 1 -19.72 48.44 -26.66
C MET A 1 -20.19 47.01 -26.52
N SER A 2 -19.27 46.05 -26.47
CA SER A 2 -19.58 44.62 -26.39
C SER A 2 -19.50 44.19 -24.93
N ILE A 3 -20.62 43.77 -24.36
CA ILE A 3 -20.70 43.23 -23.00
C ILE A 3 -20.33 41.75 -23.07
N ALA A 4 -19.16 41.41 -22.53
CA ALA A 4 -18.67 40.04 -22.48
C ALA A 4 -19.58 39.17 -21.60
N LYS A 5 -19.99 38.02 -22.14
CA LYS A 5 -20.68 36.95 -21.41
C LYS A 5 -19.82 36.47 -20.23
N PRO A 6 -20.41 36.10 -19.08
CA PRO A 6 -19.66 35.48 -18.00
C PRO A 6 -19.18 34.10 -18.49
N VAL A 7 -17.87 33.92 -18.54
CA VAL A 7 -17.25 32.60 -18.71
C VAL A 7 -17.57 31.84 -17.45
N ALA A 8 -18.42 30.82 -17.57
CA ALA A 8 -18.67 29.87 -16.50
C ALA A 8 -17.32 29.35 -16.01
N LYS A 9 -16.96 29.75 -14.79
CA LYS A 9 -15.80 29.23 -14.06
C LYS A 9 -16.00 27.73 -14.01
N ALA A 10 -15.21 27.00 -14.81
CA ALA A 10 -15.19 25.55 -14.82
C ALA A 10 -15.12 25.10 -13.36
N GLY A 11 -16.16 24.41 -12.90
CA GLY A 11 -16.21 23.87 -11.56
C GLY A 11 -14.99 23.00 -11.38
N VAL A 12 -14.06 23.45 -10.55
CA VAL A 12 -13.10 22.57 -9.92
C VAL A 12 -13.97 21.68 -9.05
N VAL A 13 -14.34 20.52 -9.59
CA VAL A 13 -14.90 19.45 -8.79
C VAL A 13 -13.74 18.95 -7.95
N GLU A 14 -13.57 19.58 -6.79
CA GLU A 14 -12.74 19.10 -5.71
C GLU A 14 -13.20 17.67 -5.42
N HIS A 15 -12.46 16.69 -5.94
CA HIS A 15 -12.70 15.29 -5.62
C HIS A 15 -12.36 15.12 -4.15
N ALA A 16 -13.39 14.99 -3.32
CA ALA A 16 -13.29 14.84 -1.86
C ALA A 16 -12.82 13.42 -1.43
N GLY A 17 -12.03 12.75 -2.27
CA GLY A 17 -11.41 11.46 -1.99
C GLY A 17 -9.89 11.60 -1.91
N PRO A 18 -9.20 10.85 -1.03
CA PRO A 18 -7.74 10.90 -0.97
C PRO A 18 -7.14 10.48 -2.32
N ASP A 19 -6.13 11.18 -2.82
CA ASP A 19 -5.48 10.79 -4.08
C ASP A 19 -4.84 9.39 -3.95
N VAL A 20 -5.04 8.49 -4.91
CA VAL A 20 -4.38 7.17 -4.95
C VAL A 20 -2.85 7.31 -4.83
N ALA A 21 -2.25 8.35 -5.41
CA ALA A 21 -0.83 8.62 -5.20
C ALA A 21 -0.50 8.93 -3.74
N ALA A 22 -1.35 9.70 -3.05
CA ALA A 22 -1.16 10.00 -1.64
C ALA A 22 -1.30 8.76 -0.75
N VAL A 23 -2.28 7.90 -1.06
CA VAL A 23 -2.49 6.62 -0.37
C VAL A 23 -1.28 5.70 -0.54
N LEU A 24 -0.82 5.50 -1.78
CA LEU A 24 0.36 4.67 -2.07
C LEU A 24 1.65 5.26 -1.50
N THR A 25 1.80 6.59 -1.51
CA THR A 25 2.94 7.28 -0.90
C THR A 25 2.96 7.09 0.61
N SER A 26 1.80 7.14 1.26
CA SER A 26 1.67 6.90 2.70
C SER A 26 2.02 5.45 3.05
N LEU A 27 1.47 4.47 2.31
CA LEU A 27 1.82 3.06 2.48
C LEU A 27 3.33 2.81 2.32
N LYS A 28 3.95 3.45 1.31
CA LYS A 28 5.39 3.36 1.08
C LYS A 28 6.19 3.99 2.23
N ALA A 29 5.78 5.15 2.74
CA ALA A 29 6.45 5.82 3.84
C ALA A 29 6.42 4.97 5.12
N GLU A 30 5.26 4.40 5.44
CA GLU A 30 5.11 3.50 6.59
C GLU A 30 5.92 2.23 6.42
N SER A 31 5.88 1.60 5.24
CA SER A 31 6.71 0.42 4.95
C SER A 31 8.20 0.72 5.10
N ASN A 32 8.66 1.88 4.60
CA ASN A 32 10.04 2.34 4.74
C ASN A 32 10.44 2.65 6.19
N SER A 33 9.47 2.90 7.07
CA SER A 33 9.71 3.11 8.49
C SER A 33 9.76 1.79 9.26
N VAL A 34 8.81 0.89 9.00
CA VAL A 34 8.61 -0.35 9.75
C VAL A 34 9.61 -1.44 9.35
N LEU A 35 9.85 -1.65 8.05
CA LEU A 35 10.71 -2.73 7.56
C LEU A 35 12.16 -2.64 8.05
N PRO A 36 12.81 -1.45 8.07
CA PRO A 36 14.14 -1.32 8.67
C PRO A 36 14.17 -1.63 10.17
N GLN A 37 13.10 -1.33 10.91
CA GLN A 37 13.01 -1.66 12.34
C GLN A 37 12.94 -3.17 12.55
N ILE A 38 12.10 -3.87 11.78
CA ILE A 38 12.04 -5.34 11.79
C ILE A 38 13.42 -5.92 11.47
N LYS A 39 14.07 -5.42 10.41
CA LYS A 39 15.40 -5.86 10.01
C LYS A 39 16.44 -5.62 11.11
N ALA A 40 16.42 -4.46 11.78
CA ALA A 40 17.36 -4.14 12.85
C ALA A 40 17.19 -5.07 14.06
N LEU A 41 15.95 -5.40 14.43
CA LEU A 41 15.66 -6.35 15.50
C LEU A 41 16.15 -7.76 15.17
N ILE A 42 15.96 -8.20 13.93
CA ILE A 42 16.47 -9.48 13.43
C ILE A 42 18.01 -9.50 13.47
N ASP A 43 18.67 -8.50 12.88
CA ASP A 43 20.13 -8.47 12.74
C ASP A 43 20.85 -8.32 14.10
N SER A 44 20.22 -7.66 15.07
CA SER A 44 20.78 -7.48 16.41
C SER A 44 20.57 -8.66 17.35
N ASN A 45 19.87 -9.71 16.90
CA ASN A 45 19.42 -10.84 17.73
C ASN A 45 18.62 -10.40 18.98
N ASN A 46 18.04 -9.20 18.95
CA ASN A 46 17.18 -8.62 19.99
C ASN A 46 15.70 -8.65 19.60
N GLY A 47 15.37 -9.32 18.51
CA GLY A 47 14.00 -9.63 18.14
C GLY A 47 13.38 -10.58 19.16
N SER A 48 12.50 -10.07 20.01
CA SER A 48 11.55 -10.90 20.74
C SER A 48 10.33 -11.12 19.86
N ILE A 49 9.51 -12.12 20.20
CA ILE A 49 8.22 -12.31 19.52
C ILE A 49 7.38 -11.04 19.66
N ASP A 50 7.28 -10.49 20.87
CA ASP A 50 6.42 -9.34 21.17
C ASP A 50 6.80 -8.08 20.38
N ASN A 51 8.09 -7.75 20.26
CA ASN A 51 8.52 -6.52 19.58
C ASN A 51 8.41 -6.64 18.06
N ILE A 52 8.62 -7.83 17.51
CA ILE A 52 8.45 -8.11 16.08
C ILE A 52 6.97 -8.17 15.73
N GLU A 53 6.15 -8.83 16.55
CA GLU A 53 4.71 -8.94 16.37
C GLU A 53 4.05 -7.56 16.33
N LEU A 54 4.43 -6.64 17.23
CA LEU A 54 3.92 -5.27 17.22
C LEU A 54 4.19 -4.56 15.88
N LEU A 55 5.40 -4.70 15.34
CA LEU A 55 5.77 -4.08 14.06
C LEU A 55 5.02 -4.73 12.88
N PHE A 56 4.76 -6.03 12.94
CA PHE A 56 3.93 -6.70 11.94
C PHE A 56 2.47 -6.29 12.02
N HIS A 57 1.89 -6.17 13.22
CA HIS A 57 0.54 -5.65 13.37
C HIS A 57 0.44 -4.23 12.80
N HIS A 58 1.44 -3.38 13.04
CA HIS A 58 1.46 -2.05 12.44
C HIS A 58 1.49 -2.10 10.90
N LEU A 59 2.25 -3.03 10.32
CA LEU A 59 2.27 -3.24 8.87
C LEU A 59 0.91 -3.74 8.35
N VAL A 60 0.29 -4.69 9.06
CA VAL A 60 -1.05 -5.21 8.75
C VAL A 60 -2.10 -4.09 8.79
N ASP A 61 -2.15 -3.32 9.88
CA ASP A 61 -3.07 -2.19 10.04
C ASP A 61 -2.89 -1.14 8.94
N THR A 62 -1.64 -0.91 8.52
CA THR A 62 -1.32 -0.01 7.41
C THR A 62 -1.90 -0.52 6.09
N PHE A 63 -1.75 -1.82 5.80
CA PHE A 63 -2.34 -2.43 4.61
C PHE A 63 -3.87 -2.41 4.64
N GLU A 64 -4.50 -2.73 5.77
CA GLU A 64 -5.95 -2.70 5.93
C GLU A 64 -6.50 -1.28 5.75
N THR A 65 -5.87 -0.29 6.39
CA THR A 65 -6.24 1.13 6.26
C THR A 65 -6.13 1.59 4.81
N THR A 66 -5.01 1.26 4.15
CA THR A 66 -4.78 1.59 2.74
C THR A 66 -5.84 0.93 1.86
N THR A 67 -6.13 -0.35 2.09
CA THR A 67 -7.15 -1.12 1.36
C THR A 67 -8.54 -0.49 1.53
N ALA A 68 -8.90 -0.06 2.73
CA ALA A 68 -10.16 0.62 2.99
C ALA A 68 -10.23 1.98 2.27
N LEU A 69 -9.15 2.77 2.30
CA LEU A 69 -9.06 4.05 1.59
C LEU A 69 -9.22 3.90 0.07
N LEU A 70 -8.62 2.85 -0.50
CA LEU A 70 -8.73 2.50 -1.92
C LEU A 70 -10.13 1.99 -2.27
N THR A 71 -10.71 1.12 -1.43
CA THR A 71 -12.06 0.60 -1.62
C THR A 71 -13.11 1.71 -1.59
N ASN A 72 -12.94 2.70 -0.72
CA ASN A 72 -13.81 3.86 -0.64
C ASN A 72 -13.71 4.79 -1.87
N GLN A 73 -12.74 4.56 -2.75
CA GLN A 73 -12.59 5.26 -4.03
C GLN A 73 -13.12 4.46 -5.23
N LYS A 74 -13.66 3.26 -5.02
CA LYS A 74 -14.30 2.50 -6.09
C LYS A 74 -15.47 3.28 -6.67
N GLY A 75 -15.50 3.41 -8.00
CA GLY A 75 -16.55 4.13 -8.74
C GLY A 75 -16.34 5.64 -8.88
N THR A 76 -15.29 6.22 -8.28
CA THR A 76 -14.89 7.61 -8.57
C THR A 76 -14.19 7.65 -9.92
N VAL A 77 -14.67 8.49 -10.84
CA VAL A 77 -14.05 8.64 -12.17
C VAL A 77 -12.72 9.35 -12.00
N PHE A 78 -11.63 8.60 -12.09
CA PHE A 78 -10.29 9.17 -12.12
C PHE A 78 -10.16 10.07 -13.35
N THR A 79 -10.18 11.38 -13.14
CA THR A 79 -9.78 12.31 -14.19
C THR A 79 -8.30 12.06 -14.49
N PRO A 80 -7.89 11.79 -15.74
CA PRO A 80 -6.54 11.35 -16.12
C PRO A 80 -5.37 12.28 -15.76
N GLN A 81 -5.64 13.42 -15.13
CA GLN A 81 -4.71 14.54 -15.00
C GLN A 81 -4.11 14.74 -13.61
N SER A 82 -4.50 13.95 -12.60
CA SER A 82 -4.11 14.23 -11.21
C SER A 82 -3.54 13.03 -10.43
N GLY A 83 -3.72 11.81 -10.92
CA GLY A 83 -3.31 10.58 -10.22
C GLY A 83 -1.99 9.99 -10.75
N PRO A 84 -1.38 9.06 -10.01
CA PRO A 84 -0.20 8.34 -10.48
C PRO A 84 -0.60 7.53 -11.72
N THR A 85 0.26 7.53 -12.73
CA THR A 85 0.07 6.64 -13.87
C THR A 85 0.07 5.19 -13.40
N LYS A 86 -0.59 4.32 -14.15
CA LYS A 86 -0.61 2.87 -13.90
C LYS A 86 0.79 2.29 -13.68
N VAL A 87 1.77 2.77 -14.42
CA VAL A 87 3.18 2.36 -14.32
C VAL A 87 3.79 2.80 -13.00
N GLU A 88 3.55 4.04 -12.56
CA GLU A 88 4.05 4.56 -11.29
C GLU A 88 3.43 3.83 -10.09
N ALA A 89 2.11 3.61 -10.12
CA ALA A 89 1.42 2.84 -9.07
C ALA A 89 1.96 1.41 -8.98
N THR A 90 2.14 0.73 -10.11
CA THR A 90 2.71 -0.62 -10.17
C THR A 90 4.14 -0.65 -9.62
N ALA A 91 4.98 0.32 -9.98
CA ALA A 91 6.36 0.40 -9.50
C ALA A 91 6.44 0.59 -7.98
N ILE A 92 5.55 1.40 -7.40
CA ILE A 92 5.45 1.58 -5.95
C ILE A 92 5.06 0.27 -5.26
N ILE A 93 4.03 -0.41 -5.77
CA ILE A 93 3.57 -1.70 -5.24
C ILE A 93 4.69 -2.74 -5.28
N VAL A 94 5.34 -2.91 -6.44
CA VAL A 94 6.44 -3.87 -6.62
C VAL A 94 7.57 -3.59 -5.64
N SER A 95 7.93 -2.32 -5.42
CA SER A 95 8.93 -1.93 -4.41
C SER A 95 8.52 -2.40 -3.01
N ILE A 96 7.30 -2.08 -2.56
CA ILE A 96 6.81 -2.43 -1.23
C ILE A 96 6.81 -3.95 -1.03
N VAL A 97 6.26 -4.71 -1.98
CA VAL A 97 6.20 -6.18 -1.91
C VAL A 97 7.63 -6.76 -1.87
N THR A 98 8.54 -6.25 -2.69
CA THR A 98 9.94 -6.71 -2.72
C THR A 98 10.66 -6.45 -1.40
N ASP A 99 10.45 -5.28 -0.81
CA ASP A 99 11.07 -4.89 0.47
C ASP A 99 10.55 -5.75 1.62
N ILE A 100 9.24 -6.05 1.64
CA ILE A 100 8.63 -6.98 2.59
C ILE A 100 9.26 -8.36 2.45
N VAL A 101 9.22 -8.96 1.25
CA VAL A 101 9.76 -10.31 1.00
C VAL A 101 11.24 -10.39 1.37
N THR A 102 12.04 -9.36 1.04
CA THR A 102 13.47 -9.31 1.36
C THR A 102 13.73 -9.23 2.86
N THR A 103 12.90 -8.47 3.59
CA THR A 103 12.97 -8.39 5.06
C THR A 103 12.60 -9.73 5.69
N LEU A 104 11.52 -10.34 5.23
CA LEU A 104 11.04 -11.65 5.72
C LEU A 104 12.04 -12.78 5.49
N LYS A 105 12.77 -12.78 4.38
CA LYS A 105 13.80 -13.80 4.09
C LYS A 105 14.94 -13.83 5.11
N LYS A 106 15.16 -12.74 5.85
CA LYS A 106 16.21 -12.65 6.87
C LYS A 106 15.79 -13.24 8.22
N PHE A 107 14.53 -13.64 8.37
CA PHE A 107 14.01 -14.11 9.64
C PHE A 107 14.62 -15.46 10.07
N PRO A 108 15.13 -15.58 11.31
CA PRO A 108 15.74 -16.80 11.81
C PRO A 108 14.74 -17.96 11.88
N VAL A 109 15.24 -19.19 11.67
CA VAL A 109 14.39 -20.39 11.58
C VAL A 109 13.70 -20.75 12.89
N GLU A 110 14.32 -20.40 14.01
CA GLU A 110 13.88 -20.73 15.36
C GLU A 110 12.62 -19.96 15.80
N GLY A 111 12.35 -18.78 15.22
CA GLY A 111 11.14 -17.98 15.48
C GLY A 111 9.93 -18.29 14.60
N ARG A 112 10.03 -19.30 13.71
CA ARG A 112 9.08 -19.47 12.60
C ARG A 112 7.66 -19.89 13.00
N ILE A 113 7.44 -20.57 14.11
CA ILE A 113 6.11 -21.11 14.44
C ILE A 113 5.08 -19.99 14.66
N LEU A 114 5.42 -18.95 15.43
CA LEU A 114 4.56 -17.77 15.61
C LEU A 114 4.58 -16.84 14.39
N LEU A 115 5.70 -16.82 13.67
CA LEU A 115 5.81 -16.10 12.41
C LEU A 115 4.84 -16.62 11.35
N LEU A 116 4.53 -17.92 11.32
CA LEU A 116 3.60 -18.48 10.33
C LEU A 116 2.21 -17.86 10.40
N THR A 117 1.70 -17.62 11.60
CA THR A 117 0.39 -16.97 11.80
C THR A 117 0.43 -15.53 11.32
N ILE A 118 1.44 -14.78 11.74
CA ILE A 118 1.64 -13.37 11.37
C ILE A 118 1.82 -13.23 9.85
N LEU A 119 2.63 -14.11 9.25
CA LEU A 119 2.85 -14.16 7.80
C LEU A 119 1.57 -14.50 7.04
N SER A 120 0.73 -15.38 7.58
CA SER A 120 -0.55 -15.73 6.96
C SER A 120 -1.49 -14.54 6.94
N VAL A 121 -1.56 -13.77 8.03
CA VAL A 121 -2.37 -12.54 8.11
C VAL A 121 -1.81 -11.48 7.16
N LEU A 122 -0.49 -11.23 7.18
CA LEU A 122 0.15 -10.27 6.29
C LEU A 122 -0.10 -10.63 4.81
N ASN A 123 0.02 -11.91 4.45
CA ASN A 123 -0.25 -12.39 3.10
C ASN A 123 -1.72 -12.16 2.69
N LEU A 124 -2.66 -12.37 3.60
CA LEU A 124 -4.08 -12.12 3.36
C LEU A 124 -4.34 -10.63 3.09
N VAL A 125 -3.87 -9.72 3.96
CA VAL A 125 -4.12 -8.28 3.79
C VAL A 125 -3.38 -7.70 2.58
N MET A 126 -2.20 -8.22 2.26
CA MET A 126 -1.50 -7.87 1.01
C MET A 126 -2.29 -8.30 -0.21
N LYS A 127 -2.91 -9.48 -0.19
CA LYS A 127 -3.77 -9.94 -1.28
C LYS A 127 -4.99 -9.04 -1.44
N ASP A 128 -5.67 -8.69 -0.35
CA ASP A 128 -6.84 -7.80 -0.39
C ASP A 128 -6.47 -6.39 -0.89
N PHE A 129 -5.31 -5.88 -0.50
CA PHE A 129 -4.73 -4.65 -1.03
C PHE A 129 -4.49 -4.73 -2.54
N LEU A 130 -3.82 -5.79 -3.02
CA LEU A 130 -3.52 -5.98 -4.45
C LEU A 130 -4.79 -6.09 -5.29
N LEU A 131 -5.81 -6.80 -4.80
CA LEU A 131 -7.12 -6.89 -5.45
C LEU A 131 -7.79 -5.52 -5.54
N SER A 132 -7.77 -4.74 -4.45
CA SER A 132 -8.34 -3.39 -4.44
C SER A 132 -7.61 -2.46 -5.42
N MET A 133 -6.30 -2.62 -5.58
CA MET A 133 -5.52 -1.90 -6.58
C MET A 133 -5.80 -2.37 -8.02
N GLU A 134 -6.05 -3.66 -8.23
CA GLU A 134 -6.40 -4.21 -9.55
C GLU A 134 -7.71 -3.62 -10.06
N GLU A 135 -8.71 -3.52 -9.18
CA GLU A 135 -9.98 -2.88 -9.48
C GLU A 135 -9.84 -1.39 -9.83
N ILE A 136 -8.85 -0.70 -9.25
CA ILE A 136 -8.58 0.72 -9.53
C ILE A 136 -7.79 0.90 -10.83
N LEU A 137 -6.85 0.01 -11.12
CA LEU A 137 -5.90 0.13 -12.24
C LEU A 137 -6.35 -0.60 -13.52
N ASP A 138 -7.50 -1.27 -13.48
CA ASP A 138 -8.11 -2.01 -14.59
C ASP A 138 -7.09 -2.98 -15.22
N ASP A 139 -6.85 -4.10 -14.52
CA ASP A 139 -6.36 -5.38 -15.06
C ASP A 139 -4.83 -5.51 -15.34
N THR A 140 -3.96 -5.42 -14.32
CA THR A 140 -2.50 -5.76 -14.47
C THR A 140 -1.82 -6.40 -13.26
N LEU A 141 -2.41 -6.37 -12.06
CA LEU A 141 -1.74 -6.87 -10.84
C LEU A 141 -1.86 -8.38 -10.63
N VAL A 142 -2.68 -9.07 -11.44
CA VAL A 142 -2.86 -10.53 -11.45
C VAL A 142 -1.52 -11.29 -11.50
N LEU A 143 -0.45 -10.68 -12.03
CA LEU A 143 0.88 -11.30 -12.13
C LEU A 143 1.65 -11.42 -10.80
N LEU A 144 1.34 -10.63 -9.77
CA LEU A 144 2.07 -10.69 -8.49
C LEU A 144 1.52 -11.75 -7.53
N MET A 145 0.27 -12.18 -7.71
CA MET A 145 -0.40 -13.17 -6.84
C MET A 145 0.03 -14.63 -7.11
N GLY A 146 0.85 -14.86 -8.14
CA GLY A 146 1.35 -16.20 -8.52
C GLY A 146 2.81 -16.48 -8.18
N LEU A 147 3.46 -15.59 -7.41
CA LEU A 147 4.90 -15.65 -7.07
C LEU A 147 5.15 -16.25 -5.67
#